data_AF-A0A519NT03-F1
#
_entry.id   AF-A0A519NT03-F1
#
_cell.length_a   1.000
_cell.length_b   1.000
_cell.length_c   1.000
_cell.angle_alpha   90.00
_cell.angle_beta   90.00
_cell.angle_gamma   90.00
#
_symmetry.space_group_name_H-M   'P 1'
#
loop_
_entity.id
_entity.type
_entity.pdbx_description
1 polymer ?
#
loop_
_entity_poly.entity_id
_entity_poly.type
_entity_poly.pdbx_seq_one_letter_code
_entity_poly.pdbx_strand_id
1 'polypeptide(L)'
;MCFIIKHSNLDVYMTGLSLLLVFVTSLVITYAIIPIVLRFSHSLQLYDHPDTCTVGDESLTVRGSRRIHTQPMPRLGGIGMVLGFLFSTLIWLSSSPLKSVYFASLIMFCVGMFDDLKPLSAKFRLFVQIGVAILVVGQLDLPILQLYLTKTYFINLPPYLGYPLSVFVIVGAINAINLTDGLDGLAGGVSMIGVMLLSVLYFLVTKDLNLIYFLSLPLLGSLLGFLRYNTHPATIFMGDCGSNWLGMIIGVLLIFALSGASLGREGTELIIKPGTFGVPFLSGILCVALPVLDTAFVMFRRILAGKSPMIADKTHFHHTLLYIGLSHSQSVTAIYFLSFVLGILGLMPIVYPAYNLGVVPILAIGILSAILTLSLQIDENAAERILNFKRNSILKTRYRELYLRVITFLEVFNRYLVYAILSVVPLVAGIPHASLGYASLVGLILVVIASIGREEHNFFQSFVISIASAILLTAINFNKLNVIFLGKIYNIQYLYNAIFILLMISTLLYILLTLRRKHFIVTPTDFLMIALPFCLLAVPEPYQTEFKLNIISLRSLIFFISIRALTRRYHGAFRRVMFMCAIGLGYVFLVSICGLRILY
;
A
#
# COMPACT_ATOMS: atom_id res chain seq x y z
N MET A 1 0.50 22.22 -37.61
CA MET A 1 -0.08 23.40 -36.93
C MET A 1 -0.25 23.02 -35.47
N CYS A 2 0.81 23.29 -34.68
CA CYS A 2 0.88 23.02 -33.25
C CYS A 2 -0.14 23.87 -32.49
N PHE A 3 -1.08 23.25 -31.79
CA PHE A 3 -1.85 23.92 -30.74
C PHE A 3 -1.00 23.96 -29.47
N ILE A 4 -0.10 24.95 -29.40
CA ILE A 4 0.44 25.45 -28.14
C ILE A 4 -0.65 26.36 -27.56
N ILE A 5 -1.47 25.81 -26.68
CA ILE A 5 -2.39 26.60 -25.86
C ILE A 5 -1.54 27.30 -24.81
N LYS A 6 -1.27 28.58 -25.05
CA LYS A 6 -0.67 29.51 -24.09
C LYS A 6 -1.75 29.87 -23.06
N HIS A 7 -1.90 29.04 -22.02
CA HIS A 7 -2.65 29.41 -20.83
C HIS A 7 -1.68 29.83 -19.72
N SER A 8 -1.67 31.14 -19.46
CA SER A 8 -1.08 31.75 -18.28
C SER A 8 -1.79 31.27 -17.01
N ASN A 9 -0.99 30.98 -15.97
CA ASN A 9 -1.35 30.62 -14.59
C ASN A 9 -1.53 29.11 -14.27
N LEU A 10 -0.46 28.34 -14.47
CA LEU A 10 0.26 27.47 -13.50
C LEU A 10 -0.45 26.70 -12.33
N ASP A 11 -1.74 26.38 -12.45
CA ASP A 11 -2.42 25.30 -11.70
C ASP A 11 -2.34 23.94 -12.42
N VAL A 12 -1.67 23.89 -13.57
CA VAL A 12 -1.74 22.78 -14.54
C VAL A 12 -0.99 21.51 -14.09
N TYR A 13 0.02 21.61 -13.21
CA TYR A 13 0.83 20.45 -12.83
C TYR A 13 0.20 19.55 -11.73
N MET A 14 -0.81 20.05 -11.02
CA MET A 14 -1.47 19.33 -9.92
C MET A 14 -2.98 19.19 -10.14
N THR A 15 -3.39 18.89 -11.38
CA THR A 15 -4.76 18.43 -11.60
C THR A 15 -4.89 17.03 -11.00
N GLY A 16 -6.05 16.67 -10.43
CA GLY A 16 -6.30 15.31 -9.93
C GLY A 16 -5.97 14.22 -10.96
N LEU A 17 -6.00 14.57 -12.26
CA LEU A 17 -5.57 13.74 -13.37
C LEU A 17 -4.06 13.46 -13.39
N SER A 18 -3.20 14.44 -13.16
CA SER A 18 -1.74 14.22 -13.17
C SER A 18 -1.33 13.27 -12.05
N LEU A 19 -1.90 13.43 -10.85
CA LEU A 19 -1.72 12.52 -9.70
C LEU A 19 -2.08 11.07 -10.09
N LEU A 20 -3.25 10.88 -10.72
CA LEU A 20 -3.70 9.57 -11.18
C LEU A 20 -2.77 8.98 -12.25
N LEU A 21 -2.36 9.78 -13.24
CA LEU A 21 -1.53 9.33 -14.35
C LEU A 21 -0.15 8.86 -13.90
N VAL A 22 0.49 9.57 -12.97
CA VAL A 22 1.80 9.16 -12.43
C VAL A 22 1.70 7.80 -11.74
N PHE A 23 0.68 7.62 -10.89
CA PHE A 23 0.43 6.35 -10.20
C PHE A 23 0.16 5.21 -11.20
N VAL A 24 -0.77 5.43 -12.13
CA VAL A 24 -1.23 4.39 -13.06
C VAL A 24 -0.14 4.01 -14.05
N THR A 25 0.60 4.96 -14.59
CA THR A 25 1.71 4.65 -15.52
C THR A 25 2.80 3.84 -14.83
N SER A 26 3.16 4.18 -13.58
CA SER A 26 4.12 3.38 -12.81
C SER A 26 3.63 1.95 -12.60
N LEU A 27 2.36 1.79 -12.21
CA LEU A 27 1.73 0.48 -12.03
C LEU A 27 1.70 -0.35 -13.32
N VAL A 28 1.28 0.24 -14.44
CA VAL A 28 1.16 -0.48 -15.72
C VAL A 28 2.54 -0.88 -16.24
N ILE A 29 3.53 0.00 -16.13
CA ILE A 29 4.90 -0.29 -16.56
C ILE A 29 5.48 -1.43 -15.71
N THR A 30 5.38 -1.38 -14.38
CA THR A 30 5.84 -2.48 -13.52
C THR A 30 5.11 -3.78 -13.83
N TYR A 31 3.78 -3.73 -14.02
CA TYR A 31 2.97 -4.89 -14.38
C TYR A 31 3.41 -5.52 -15.72
N ALA A 32 3.77 -4.70 -16.71
CA ALA A 32 4.22 -5.18 -18.02
C ALA A 32 5.66 -5.71 -18.02
N ILE A 33 6.56 -5.09 -17.24
CA ILE A 33 7.98 -5.46 -17.20
C ILE A 33 8.21 -6.78 -16.47
N ILE A 34 7.50 -7.06 -15.38
CA ILE A 34 7.77 -8.26 -14.56
C ILE A 34 7.64 -9.57 -15.37
N PRO A 35 6.61 -9.81 -16.20
CA PRO A 35 6.54 -10.98 -17.07
C PRO A 35 7.73 -11.11 -18.04
N ILE A 36 8.25 -9.98 -18.53
CA ILE A 36 9.43 -9.94 -19.41
C ILE A 36 10.66 -10.36 -18.62
N VAL A 37 10.86 -9.80 -17.44
CA VAL A 37 11.96 -10.15 -16.52
C VAL A 37 11.91 -11.63 -16.14
N LEU A 38 10.72 -12.16 -15.86
CA LEU A 38 10.53 -13.59 -15.59
C LEU A 38 11.04 -14.46 -16.74
N ARG A 39 10.69 -14.13 -18.00
CA ARG A 39 11.18 -14.86 -19.19
C ARG A 39 12.71 -14.85 -19.30
N PHE A 40 13.35 -13.71 -19.05
CA PHE A 40 14.81 -13.59 -19.05
C PHE A 40 15.47 -14.31 -17.87
N SER A 41 14.81 -14.38 -16.71
CA SER A 41 15.32 -15.13 -15.56
C SER A 41 15.44 -16.61 -15.88
N HIS A 42 14.50 -17.16 -16.65
CA HIS A 42 14.56 -18.56 -17.09
C HIS A 42 15.76 -18.85 -17.99
N SER A 43 16.18 -17.91 -18.82
CA SER A 43 17.35 -18.11 -19.70
C SER A 43 18.69 -17.94 -18.98
N LEU A 44 18.74 -17.15 -17.90
CA LEU A 44 19.99 -16.82 -17.18
C LEU A 44 20.26 -17.71 -15.95
N GLN A 45 19.38 -18.65 -15.62
CA GLN A 45 19.48 -19.53 -14.43
C GLN A 45 19.65 -18.77 -13.09
N LEU A 46 19.18 -17.52 -13.01
CA LEU A 46 19.25 -16.68 -11.80
C LEU A 46 18.13 -17.05 -10.83
N TYR A 47 18.25 -18.21 -10.20
CA TYR A 47 17.28 -18.73 -9.24
C TYR A 47 17.80 -18.69 -7.82
N ASP A 48 16.91 -18.30 -6.91
CA ASP A 48 17.04 -18.63 -5.51
C ASP A 48 16.63 -20.07 -5.29
N HIS A 49 17.58 -20.97 -5.02
CA HIS A 49 17.27 -22.36 -4.71
C HIS A 49 16.87 -22.53 -3.25
N PRO A 50 15.83 -23.34 -2.92
CA PRO A 50 15.45 -23.57 -1.54
C PRO A 50 16.56 -24.31 -0.78
N ASP A 51 16.74 -24.01 0.52
CA ASP A 51 17.68 -24.78 1.36
C ASP A 51 17.07 -26.17 1.58
N THR A 52 17.48 -27.14 0.76
CA THR A 52 17.10 -28.55 0.90
C THR A 52 18.31 -29.32 1.43
N CYS A 53 18.09 -30.16 2.44
CA CYS A 53 19.01 -31.26 2.74
C CYS A 53 18.40 -32.51 2.10
N THR A 54 19.14 -33.16 1.20
CA THR A 54 18.81 -34.50 0.73
C THR A 54 19.22 -35.51 1.81
N VAL A 55 18.25 -36.26 2.36
CA VAL A 55 18.51 -37.46 3.15
C VAL A 55 17.87 -38.62 2.40
N GLY A 56 18.64 -39.26 1.51
CA GLY A 56 18.11 -40.25 0.55
C GLY A 56 17.39 -39.59 -0.64
N ASP A 57 16.52 -40.36 -1.32
CA ASP A 57 15.75 -39.94 -2.52
C ASP A 57 14.55 -39.00 -2.22
N GLU A 58 14.30 -38.65 -0.96
CA GLU A 58 13.24 -37.70 -0.58
C GLU A 58 13.83 -36.34 -0.17
N SER A 59 13.44 -35.28 -0.89
CA SER A 59 13.76 -33.89 -0.54
C SER A 59 12.85 -33.42 0.60
N LEU A 60 13.32 -33.52 1.84
CA LEU A 60 12.63 -32.97 3.01
C LEU A 60 13.03 -31.49 3.21
N THR A 61 12.05 -30.61 3.35
CA THR A 61 12.29 -29.22 3.78
C THR A 61 12.87 -29.23 5.19
N VAL A 62 14.08 -28.69 5.34
CA VAL A 62 14.77 -28.65 6.64
C VAL A 62 13.98 -27.77 7.61
N ARG A 63 13.51 -28.34 8.73
CA ARG A 63 13.00 -27.54 9.85
C ARG A 63 14.11 -26.56 10.27
N GLY A 64 13.87 -25.26 10.10
CA GLY A 64 14.86 -24.20 10.36
C GLY A 64 15.65 -23.71 9.13
N SER A 65 15.24 -24.06 7.90
CA SER A 65 15.72 -23.41 6.66
C SER A 65 15.44 -21.90 6.69
N ARG A 66 16.38 -21.08 6.15
CA ARG A 66 16.18 -19.63 5.98
C ARG A 66 15.20 -19.34 4.84
N ARG A 67 15.16 -20.23 3.84
CA ARG A 67 14.33 -20.12 2.63
C ARG A 67 13.09 -21.00 2.77
N ILE A 68 11.91 -20.38 2.85
CA ILE A 68 10.62 -21.07 3.08
C ILE A 68 9.97 -21.52 1.75
N HIS A 69 10.42 -21.00 0.61
CA HIS A 69 9.88 -21.38 -0.70
C HIS A 69 10.26 -22.83 -1.06
N THR A 70 9.41 -23.49 -1.83
CA THR A 70 9.56 -24.91 -2.20
C THR A 70 10.10 -25.11 -3.62
N GLN A 71 10.16 -24.06 -4.43
CA GLN A 71 10.68 -24.09 -5.80
C GLN A 71 11.74 -23.00 -6.03
N PRO A 72 12.64 -23.13 -7.02
CA PRO A 72 13.61 -22.09 -7.34
C PRO A 72 12.92 -20.80 -7.80
N MET A 73 13.18 -19.67 -7.13
CA MET A 73 12.46 -18.41 -7.33
C MET A 73 13.36 -17.31 -7.92
N PRO A 74 12.96 -16.63 -9.01
CA PRO A 74 13.69 -15.47 -9.53
C PRO A 74 13.77 -14.31 -8.53
N ARG A 75 14.95 -13.69 -8.35
CA ARG A 75 15.19 -12.52 -7.47
C ARG A 75 15.31 -11.19 -8.22
N LEU A 76 14.54 -10.99 -9.29
CA LEU A 76 14.70 -9.84 -10.19
C LEU A 76 13.49 -8.89 -10.18
N GLY A 77 12.58 -9.03 -9.22
CA GLY A 77 11.35 -8.24 -9.14
C GLY A 77 11.60 -6.74 -8.95
N GLY A 78 12.70 -6.39 -8.28
CA GLY A 78 13.15 -5.01 -8.09
C GLY A 78 13.37 -4.25 -9.40
N ILE A 79 13.76 -4.93 -10.48
CA ILE A 79 13.93 -4.31 -11.80
C ILE A 79 12.62 -3.71 -12.29
N GLY A 80 11.52 -4.47 -12.21
CA GLY A 80 10.20 -3.99 -12.62
C GLY A 80 9.73 -2.81 -11.77
N MET A 81 10.05 -2.80 -10.48
CA MET A 81 9.68 -1.71 -9.56
C MET A 81 10.43 -0.41 -9.89
N VAL A 82 11.76 -0.49 -9.95
CA VAL A 82 12.61 0.68 -10.22
C VAL A 82 12.30 1.27 -11.59
N LEU A 83 12.18 0.43 -12.62
CA LEU A 83 11.90 0.91 -13.97
C LEU A 83 10.50 1.53 -14.06
N GLY A 84 9.48 0.94 -13.45
CA GLY A 84 8.14 1.53 -13.41
C GLY A 84 8.12 2.89 -12.73
N PHE A 85 8.81 3.02 -11.60
CA PHE A 85 8.97 4.30 -10.90
C PHE A 85 9.71 5.33 -11.76
N LEU A 86 10.90 5.00 -12.28
CA LEU A 86 11.74 5.93 -13.04
C LEU A 86 11.10 6.34 -14.38
N PHE A 87 10.50 5.42 -15.12
CA PHE A 87 9.84 5.78 -16.38
C PHE A 87 8.60 6.64 -16.15
N SER A 88 7.80 6.35 -15.12
CA SER A 88 6.68 7.21 -14.75
C SER A 88 7.16 8.61 -14.39
N THR A 89 8.20 8.74 -13.56
CA THR A 89 8.73 10.05 -13.17
C THR A 89 9.35 10.79 -14.36
N LEU A 90 10.03 10.10 -15.29
CA LEU A 90 10.56 10.72 -16.49
C LEU A 90 9.47 11.25 -17.44
N ILE A 91 8.36 10.52 -17.59
CA ILE A 91 7.25 10.92 -18.48
C ILE A 91 6.51 12.14 -17.93
N TRP A 92 6.22 12.16 -16.63
CA TRP A 92 5.31 13.13 -16.03
C TRP A 92 6.00 14.23 -15.22
N LEU A 93 7.22 14.02 -14.75
CA LEU A 93 7.87 14.82 -13.69
C LEU A 93 9.22 15.42 -14.14
N SER A 94 9.31 15.87 -15.39
CA SER A 94 10.54 16.39 -16.00
C SER A 94 11.20 17.57 -15.25
N SER A 95 10.42 18.33 -14.48
CA SER A 95 10.89 19.50 -13.70
C SER A 95 10.95 19.27 -12.19
N SER A 96 11.07 18.00 -11.75
CA SER A 96 11.11 17.66 -10.33
C SER A 96 12.35 18.23 -9.61
N PRO A 97 12.21 18.74 -8.37
CA PRO A 97 13.34 19.13 -7.52
C PRO A 97 14.05 17.92 -6.89
N LEU A 98 13.51 16.72 -7.01
CA LEU A 98 14.06 15.49 -6.43
C LEU A 98 15.10 14.79 -7.34
N LYS A 99 15.84 15.55 -8.16
CA LYS A 99 16.80 15.00 -9.14
C LYS A 99 17.86 14.12 -8.47
N SER A 100 18.35 14.53 -7.29
CA SER A 100 19.31 13.76 -6.50
C SER A 100 18.74 12.41 -6.06
N VAL A 101 17.45 12.32 -5.74
CA VAL A 101 16.74 11.08 -5.36
C VAL A 101 16.61 10.14 -6.55
N TYR A 102 16.31 10.66 -7.74
CA TYR A 102 16.22 9.84 -8.96
C TYR A 102 17.61 9.36 -9.40
N PHE A 103 18.65 10.18 -9.26
CA PHE A 103 20.03 9.76 -9.51
C PHE A 103 20.50 8.72 -8.48
N ALA A 104 20.23 8.94 -7.20
CA ALA A 104 20.43 7.96 -6.13
C ALA A 104 19.70 6.64 -6.41
N SER A 105 18.49 6.70 -6.98
CA SER A 105 17.72 5.52 -7.37
C SER A 105 18.44 4.68 -8.43
N LEU A 106 19.04 5.33 -9.43
CA LEU A 106 19.85 4.66 -10.44
C LEU A 106 21.09 3.99 -9.82
N ILE A 107 21.78 4.66 -8.90
CA ILE A 107 22.94 4.08 -8.20
C ILE A 107 22.54 2.84 -7.41
N MET A 108 21.49 2.96 -6.57
CA MET A 108 21.02 1.84 -5.74
C MET A 108 20.49 0.69 -6.57
N PHE A 109 19.82 0.98 -7.68
CA PHE A 109 19.40 0.00 -8.66
C PHE A 109 20.58 -0.77 -9.24
N CYS A 110 21.60 -0.08 -9.76
CA CYS A 110 22.80 -0.73 -10.31
C CYS A 110 23.50 -1.60 -9.27
N VAL A 111 23.72 -1.07 -8.06
CA VAL A 111 24.43 -1.79 -7.00
C VAL A 111 23.65 -3.03 -6.55
N GLY A 112 22.35 -2.91 -6.32
CA GLY A 112 21.55 -4.06 -5.92
C GLY A 112 21.35 -5.07 -7.06
N MET A 113 21.29 -4.63 -8.32
CA MET A 113 21.32 -5.54 -9.48
C MET A 113 22.66 -6.30 -9.56
N PHE A 114 23.78 -5.63 -9.30
CA PHE A 114 25.08 -6.31 -9.19
C PHE A 114 25.12 -7.30 -8.01
N ASP A 115 24.54 -6.94 -6.87
CA ASP A 115 24.44 -7.81 -5.68
C ASP A 115 23.62 -9.07 -5.94
N ASP A 116 22.48 -8.94 -6.64
CA ASP A 116 21.62 -10.05 -7.04
C ASP A 116 22.33 -11.01 -8.02
N LEU A 117 23.25 -10.50 -8.86
CA LEU A 117 24.04 -11.31 -9.79
C LEU A 117 25.28 -11.92 -9.13
N LYS A 118 25.97 -11.15 -8.28
CA LYS A 118 27.20 -11.50 -7.60
C LYS A 118 27.18 -10.88 -6.20
N PRO A 119 27.04 -11.70 -5.13
CA PRO A 119 26.95 -11.20 -3.76
C PRO A 119 28.13 -10.29 -3.41
N LEU A 120 27.83 -9.05 -3.06
CA LEU A 120 28.78 -8.02 -2.65
C LEU A 120 29.05 -8.12 -1.14
N SER A 121 30.22 -7.66 -0.72
CA SER A 121 30.54 -7.61 0.71
C SER A 121 29.63 -6.63 1.45
N ALA A 122 29.21 -6.97 2.67
CA ALA A 122 28.35 -6.12 3.48
C ALA A 122 28.95 -4.71 3.72
N LYS A 123 30.29 -4.62 3.85
CA LYS A 123 31.01 -3.35 3.99
C LYS A 123 30.87 -2.47 2.75
N PHE A 124 31.01 -3.06 1.55
CA PHE A 124 30.85 -2.32 0.30
C PHE A 124 29.42 -1.82 0.12
N ARG A 125 28.42 -2.65 0.42
CA ARG A 125 27.00 -2.25 0.39
C ARG A 125 26.74 -1.08 1.32
N LEU A 126 27.21 -1.15 2.56
CA LEU A 126 27.06 -0.08 3.54
C LEU A 126 27.76 1.21 3.09
N PHE A 127 28.96 1.13 2.50
CA PHE A 127 29.68 2.28 1.97
C PHE A 127 28.87 3.01 0.88
N VAL A 128 28.31 2.25 -0.07
CA VAL A 128 27.46 2.82 -1.13
C VAL A 128 26.18 3.43 -0.55
N GLN A 129 25.51 2.72 0.39
CA GLN A 129 24.31 3.22 1.05
C GLN A 129 24.56 4.56 1.77
N ILE A 130 25.68 4.68 2.49
CA ILE A 130 26.10 5.93 3.14
C ILE A 130 26.37 7.02 2.10
N GLY A 131 27.12 6.71 1.04
CA GLY A 131 27.42 7.67 -0.02
C GLY A 131 26.16 8.22 -0.70
N VAL A 132 25.20 7.34 -1.01
CA VAL A 132 23.90 7.72 -1.58
C VAL A 132 23.08 8.56 -0.60
N ALA A 133 23.04 8.18 0.68
CA ALA A 133 22.34 8.94 1.70
C ALA A 133 22.95 10.34 1.90
N ILE A 134 24.28 10.47 1.91
CA ILE A 134 24.98 11.77 1.95
C ILE A 134 24.63 12.61 0.72
N LEU A 135 24.64 12.01 -0.47
CA LEU A 135 24.28 12.70 -1.71
C LEU A 135 22.86 13.27 -1.63
N VAL A 136 21.88 12.49 -1.16
CA VAL A 136 20.50 12.95 -1.07
C VAL A 136 20.34 14.03 0.00
N VAL A 137 20.81 13.79 1.22
CA VAL A 137 20.65 14.74 2.34
C VAL A 137 21.39 16.04 2.06
N GLY A 138 22.61 15.97 1.51
CA GLY A 138 23.43 17.14 1.21
C GLY A 138 22.90 17.99 0.05
N GLN A 139 22.40 17.36 -1.02
CA GLN A 139 21.87 18.09 -2.18
C GLN A 139 20.47 18.68 -1.93
N LEU A 140 19.64 18.01 -1.12
CA LEU A 140 18.30 18.50 -0.79
C LEU A 140 18.26 19.39 0.46
N ASP A 141 19.40 19.52 1.15
CA ASP A 141 19.53 20.20 2.44
C ASP A 141 18.45 19.76 3.45
N LEU A 142 18.44 18.46 3.77
CA LEU A 142 17.44 17.84 4.67
C LEU A 142 17.99 17.38 6.03
N PRO A 143 18.71 18.22 6.81
CA PRO A 143 19.13 17.83 8.15
C PRO A 143 17.95 17.84 9.15
N ILE A 144 17.91 16.83 10.03
CA ILE A 144 17.05 16.85 11.21
C ILE A 144 17.70 17.76 12.25
N LEU A 145 17.38 19.06 12.21
CA LEU A 145 17.89 20.08 13.14
C LEU A 145 17.08 20.18 14.43
N GLN A 146 15.85 19.66 14.44
CA GLN A 146 14.99 19.66 15.61
C GLN A 146 14.46 18.25 15.83
N LEU A 147 14.87 17.64 16.94
CA LEU A 147 14.39 16.33 17.36
C LEU A 147 13.18 16.51 18.28
N TYR A 148 12.00 16.41 17.71
CA TYR A 148 10.75 16.46 18.47
C TYR A 148 10.54 15.15 19.22
N LEU A 149 10.41 15.19 20.55
CA LEU A 149 9.99 14.03 21.35
C LEU A 149 8.47 13.98 21.46
N THR A 150 7.85 15.15 21.56
CA THR A 150 6.40 15.36 21.46
C THR A 150 6.14 16.50 20.48
N LYS A 151 4.87 16.80 20.19
CA LYS A 151 4.52 17.88 19.26
C LYS A 151 5.05 19.25 19.74
N THR A 152 5.14 19.45 21.04
CA THR A 152 5.54 20.72 21.66
C THR A 152 6.97 20.71 22.20
N TYR A 153 7.50 19.55 22.55
CA TYR A 153 8.85 19.43 23.11
C TYR A 153 9.83 18.92 22.05
N PHE A 154 10.89 19.70 21.82
CA PHE A 154 11.97 19.35 20.91
C PHE A 154 13.34 19.71 21.46
N ILE A 155 14.34 19.00 20.95
CA ILE A 155 15.75 19.24 21.21
C ILE A 155 16.36 19.81 19.93
N ASN A 156 16.96 21.00 20.02
CA ASN A 156 17.73 21.55 18.91
C ASN A 156 19.03 20.76 18.73
N LEU A 157 19.26 20.28 17.52
CA LEU A 157 20.47 19.60 17.11
C LEU A 157 21.31 20.56 16.25
N PRO A 158 22.61 20.70 16.55
CA PRO A 158 23.50 21.43 15.67
C PRO A 158 23.66 20.68 14.34
N PRO A 159 23.96 21.37 13.22
CA PRO A 159 24.07 20.75 11.89
C PRO A 159 25.01 19.54 11.84
N TYR A 160 26.13 19.57 12.58
CA TYR A 160 27.08 18.46 12.63
C TYR A 160 26.52 17.17 13.25
N LEU A 161 25.38 17.23 13.96
CA LEU A 161 24.61 16.05 14.39
C LEU A 161 23.38 15.81 13.50
N GLY A 162 22.73 16.87 13.01
CA GLY A 162 21.53 16.77 12.18
C GLY A 162 21.75 16.08 10.83
N TYR A 163 22.84 16.39 10.12
CA TYR A 163 23.16 15.71 8.85
C TYR A 163 23.47 14.22 9.05
N PRO A 164 24.38 13.81 9.97
CA PRO A 164 24.62 12.40 10.22
C PRO A 164 23.39 11.62 10.68
N LEU A 165 22.53 12.22 11.51
CA LEU A 165 21.29 11.59 11.94
C LEU A 165 20.37 11.31 10.73
N SER A 166 20.26 12.25 9.80
CA SER A 166 19.47 12.10 8.59
C SER A 166 20.04 10.99 7.70
N VAL A 167 21.35 10.98 7.49
CA VAL A 167 22.04 9.88 6.77
C VAL A 167 21.77 8.53 7.43
N PHE A 168 21.87 8.46 8.76
CA PHE A 168 21.60 7.26 9.53
C PHE A 168 20.16 6.76 9.36
N VAL A 169 19.18 7.67 9.33
CA VAL A 169 17.77 7.31 9.11
C VAL A 169 17.57 6.68 7.72
N ILE A 170 18.18 7.20 6.65
CA ILE A 170 18.10 6.58 5.31
C ILE A 170 18.75 5.20 5.32
N VAL A 171 19.99 5.09 5.80
CA VAL A 171 20.73 3.82 5.81
C VAL A 171 20.03 2.77 6.68
N GLY A 172 19.47 3.19 7.82
CA GLY A 172 18.66 2.35 8.69
C GLY A 172 17.42 1.83 7.98
N ALA A 173 16.69 2.68 7.24
CA ALA A 173 15.53 2.28 6.45
C ALA A 173 15.91 1.30 5.33
N ILE A 174 17.04 1.52 4.63
CA ILE A 174 17.56 0.58 3.61
C ILE A 174 17.73 -0.82 4.19
N ASN A 175 18.48 -0.93 5.29
CA ASN A 175 18.78 -2.22 5.91
C ASN A 175 17.54 -2.86 6.55
N ALA A 176 16.65 -2.06 7.14
CA ALA A 176 15.41 -2.55 7.74
C ALA A 176 14.47 -3.19 6.70
N ILE A 177 14.30 -2.56 5.53
CA ILE A 177 13.47 -3.12 4.45
C ILE A 177 14.12 -4.37 3.85
N ASN A 178 15.43 -4.35 3.63
CA ASN A 178 16.17 -5.52 3.14
C ASN A 178 16.03 -6.74 4.07
N LEU A 179 16.07 -6.54 5.39
CA LEU A 179 15.89 -7.61 6.38
C LEU A 179 14.43 -8.10 6.50
N THR A 180 13.45 -7.28 6.12
CA THR A 180 12.02 -7.65 6.16
C THR A 180 11.62 -8.57 5.00
N ASP A 181 12.41 -8.64 3.92
CA ASP A 181 12.12 -9.42 2.71
C ASP A 181 12.37 -10.93 2.92
N GLY A 182 11.64 -11.54 3.86
CA GLY A 182 11.75 -12.95 4.23
C GLY A 182 10.52 -13.81 3.88
N LEU A 183 9.39 -13.21 3.51
CA LEU A 183 8.14 -13.89 3.16
C LEU A 183 7.46 -13.26 1.93
N ASP A 184 6.81 -14.08 1.10
CA ASP A 184 6.00 -13.64 -0.05
C ASP A 184 5.03 -12.52 0.35
N GLY A 185 5.15 -11.37 -0.30
CA GLY A 185 4.32 -10.19 -0.10
C GLY A 185 4.74 -9.30 1.07
N LEU A 186 5.50 -9.81 2.06
CA LEU A 186 5.69 -9.13 3.35
C LEU A 186 6.36 -7.76 3.22
N ALA A 187 7.57 -7.70 2.67
CA ALA A 187 8.31 -6.44 2.55
C ALA A 187 7.56 -5.44 1.67
N GLY A 188 7.02 -5.89 0.53
CA GLY A 188 6.27 -5.03 -0.39
C GLY A 188 5.02 -4.42 0.26
N GLY A 189 4.22 -5.20 0.98
CA GLY A 189 2.98 -4.68 1.57
C GLY A 189 3.19 -3.86 2.84
N VAL A 190 4.13 -4.25 3.71
CA VAL A 190 4.49 -3.41 4.87
C VAL A 190 5.06 -2.07 4.40
N SER A 191 5.89 -2.07 3.36
CA SER A 191 6.39 -0.86 2.72
C SER A 191 5.27 -0.02 2.11
N MET A 192 4.30 -0.65 1.44
CA MET A 192 3.14 0.06 0.88
C MET A 192 2.33 0.77 1.99
N ILE A 193 2.07 0.09 3.10
CA ILE A 193 1.42 0.68 4.28
C ILE A 193 2.25 1.85 4.83
N GLY A 194 3.56 1.67 4.98
CA GLY A 194 4.46 2.70 5.48
C GLY A 194 4.49 3.93 4.58
N VAL A 195 4.58 3.75 3.26
CA VAL A 195 4.54 4.85 2.28
C VAL A 195 3.21 5.61 2.36
N MET A 196 2.08 4.91 2.46
CA MET A 196 0.77 5.55 2.61
C MET A 196 0.70 6.37 3.91
N LEU A 197 1.10 5.80 5.05
CA LEU A 197 1.02 6.46 6.35
C LEU A 197 2.02 7.62 6.48
N LEU A 198 3.24 7.47 5.95
CA LEU A 198 4.22 8.56 5.87
C LEU A 198 3.75 9.69 4.93
N SER A 199 3.05 9.36 3.84
CA SER A 199 2.48 10.38 2.95
C SER A 199 1.36 11.16 3.65
N VAL A 200 0.49 10.47 4.39
CA VAL A 200 -0.53 11.11 5.23
C VAL A 200 0.12 11.97 6.31
N LEU A 201 1.14 11.44 7.00
CA LEU A 201 1.91 12.17 8.01
C LEU A 201 2.50 13.46 7.45
N TYR A 202 3.23 13.35 6.33
CA TYR A 202 3.82 14.47 5.63
C TYR A 202 2.77 15.54 5.28
N PHE A 203 1.66 15.12 4.67
CA PHE A 203 0.60 16.05 4.27
C PHE A 203 -0.10 16.70 5.47
N LEU A 204 -0.32 15.96 6.56
CA LEU A 204 -0.92 16.50 7.78
C LEU A 204 -0.09 17.66 8.36
N VAL A 205 1.24 17.57 8.24
CA VAL A 205 2.21 18.51 8.82
C VAL A 205 2.46 19.69 7.88
N THR A 206 2.69 19.42 6.59
CA THR A 206 3.12 20.43 5.62
C THR A 206 1.98 21.05 4.83
N LYS A 207 0.82 20.38 4.76
CA LYS A 207 -0.29 20.66 3.83
C LYS A 207 0.13 20.65 2.36
N ASP A 208 1.26 20.02 2.05
CA ASP A 208 1.84 19.95 0.73
C ASP A 208 1.58 18.58 0.09
N LEU A 209 1.21 18.56 -1.19
CA LEU A 209 1.00 17.36 -1.99
C LEU A 209 2.17 17.07 -2.94
N ASN A 210 3.14 17.98 -3.06
CA ASN A 210 4.25 17.87 -4.01
C ASN A 210 5.10 16.62 -3.77
N LEU A 211 5.53 16.33 -2.53
CA LEU A 211 6.30 15.11 -2.27
C LEU A 211 5.51 13.83 -2.61
N ILE A 212 4.21 13.84 -2.33
CA ILE A 212 3.32 12.71 -2.63
C ILE A 212 3.25 12.49 -4.14
N TYR A 213 3.13 13.56 -4.92
CA TYR A 213 3.12 13.51 -6.37
C TYR A 213 4.47 13.05 -6.95
N PHE A 214 5.58 13.63 -6.49
CA PHE A 214 6.90 13.37 -7.07
C PHE A 214 7.54 12.06 -6.62
N LEU A 215 7.11 11.50 -5.49
CA LEU A 215 7.76 10.35 -4.84
C LEU A 215 6.78 9.24 -4.49
N SER A 216 5.76 9.52 -3.67
CA SER A 216 4.91 8.47 -3.10
C SER A 216 3.99 7.79 -4.11
N LEU A 217 3.32 8.54 -4.98
CA LEU A 217 2.40 7.98 -5.98
C LEU A 217 3.08 7.08 -7.01
N PRO A 218 4.20 7.47 -7.67
CA PRO A 218 4.89 6.55 -8.56
C PRO A 218 5.44 5.34 -7.80
N LEU A 219 5.86 5.50 -6.53
CA LEU A 219 6.31 4.38 -5.71
C LEU A 219 5.18 3.39 -5.41
N LEU A 220 4.02 3.89 -4.93
CA LEU A 220 2.84 3.07 -4.67
C LEU A 220 2.35 2.33 -5.92
N GLY A 221 2.40 2.98 -7.09
CA GLY A 221 2.10 2.34 -8.37
C GLY A 221 3.01 1.15 -8.65
N SER A 222 4.32 1.35 -8.53
CA SER A 222 5.32 0.30 -8.77
C SER A 222 5.20 -0.86 -7.76
N LEU A 223 4.98 -0.55 -6.47
CA LEU A 223 4.77 -1.55 -5.42
C LEU A 223 3.54 -2.41 -5.67
N LEU A 224 2.44 -1.78 -6.09
CA LEU A 224 1.21 -2.51 -6.41
C LEU A 224 1.35 -3.39 -7.66
N GLY A 225 2.05 -2.90 -8.69
CA GLY A 225 2.40 -3.69 -9.86
C GLY A 225 3.24 -4.93 -9.50
N PHE A 226 4.21 -4.76 -8.59
CA PHE A 226 5.06 -5.85 -8.10
C PHE A 226 4.31 -6.84 -7.20
N LEU A 227 3.49 -6.35 -6.26
CA LEU A 227 2.74 -7.20 -5.33
C LEU A 227 1.82 -8.19 -6.05
N ARG A 228 1.33 -7.88 -7.26
CA ARG A 228 0.59 -8.85 -8.07
C ARG A 228 1.37 -10.17 -8.31
N TYR A 229 2.68 -10.10 -8.42
CA TYR A 229 3.55 -11.24 -8.69
C TYR A 229 4.24 -11.77 -7.43
N ASN A 230 4.30 -10.97 -6.37
CA ASN A 230 5.00 -11.33 -5.12
C ASN A 230 4.06 -11.77 -3.99
N THR A 231 2.76 -11.51 -4.06
CA THR A 231 1.80 -12.01 -3.05
C THR A 231 1.69 -13.53 -3.10
N HIS A 232 1.66 -14.17 -1.94
CA HIS A 232 1.64 -15.61 -1.81
C HIS A 232 0.53 -16.30 -2.62
N PRO A 233 0.82 -17.35 -3.41
CA PRO A 233 2.17 -17.88 -3.70
C PRO A 233 2.95 -16.95 -4.66
N ALA A 234 4.15 -16.53 -4.26
CA ALA A 234 4.97 -15.65 -5.08
C ALA A 234 5.43 -16.34 -6.38
N THR A 235 5.57 -15.54 -7.44
CA THR A 235 6.20 -15.92 -8.73
C THR A 235 7.56 -15.26 -8.94
N ILE A 236 7.85 -14.18 -8.19
CA ILE A 236 9.11 -13.46 -8.20
C ILE A 236 9.39 -12.83 -6.83
N PHE A 237 10.66 -12.82 -6.43
CA PHE A 237 11.15 -12.09 -5.25
C PHE A 237 11.70 -10.72 -5.62
N MET A 238 11.70 -9.84 -4.61
CA MET A 238 12.10 -8.45 -4.77
C MET A 238 13.59 -8.32 -5.10
N GLY A 239 14.42 -9.16 -4.47
CA GLY A 239 15.88 -9.11 -4.61
C GLY A 239 16.52 -7.96 -3.83
N ASP A 240 17.84 -7.96 -3.75
CA ASP A 240 18.64 -6.90 -3.15
C ASP A 240 18.54 -5.61 -3.98
N CYS A 241 18.33 -5.71 -5.30
CA CYS A 241 18.01 -4.59 -6.18
C CYS A 241 16.77 -3.81 -5.74
N GLY A 242 15.67 -4.50 -5.49
CA GLY A 242 14.41 -3.85 -5.14
C GLY A 242 14.38 -3.38 -3.69
N SER A 243 14.79 -4.23 -2.76
CA SER A 243 14.66 -3.97 -1.32
C SER A 243 15.56 -2.81 -0.86
N ASN A 244 16.80 -2.73 -1.35
CA ASN A 244 17.71 -1.63 -1.01
C ASN A 244 17.23 -0.29 -1.58
N TRP A 245 16.76 -0.29 -2.83
CA TRP A 245 16.19 0.90 -3.46
C TRP A 245 14.92 1.37 -2.72
N LEU A 246 14.00 0.45 -2.42
CA LEU A 246 12.75 0.78 -1.73
C LEU A 246 13.01 1.36 -0.34
N GLY A 247 13.92 0.77 0.43
CA GLY A 247 14.29 1.29 1.74
C GLY A 247 14.95 2.67 1.67
N MET A 248 15.69 2.98 0.60
CA MET A 248 16.24 4.31 0.36
C MET A 248 15.13 5.35 0.13
N ILE A 249 14.15 5.05 -0.74
CA ILE A 249 13.02 5.96 -1.00
C ILE A 249 12.16 6.16 0.26
N ILE A 250 11.90 5.10 1.02
CA ILE A 250 11.17 5.19 2.30
C ILE A 250 11.96 6.03 3.31
N GLY A 251 13.28 5.88 3.38
CA GLY A 251 14.15 6.70 4.22
C GLY A 251 14.09 8.19 3.86
N VAL A 252 14.07 8.51 2.56
CA VAL A 252 13.88 9.89 2.08
C VAL A 252 12.51 10.43 2.50
N LEU A 253 11.43 9.68 2.27
CA LEU A 253 10.08 10.07 2.66
C LEU A 253 9.96 10.28 4.18
N LEU A 254 10.60 9.41 4.96
CA LEU A 254 10.67 9.51 6.41
C LEU A 254 11.39 10.79 6.87
N ILE A 255 12.51 11.16 6.24
CA ILE A 255 13.23 12.40 6.61
C ILE A 255 12.44 13.65 6.24
N PHE A 256 11.77 13.67 5.09
CA PHE A 256 10.85 14.77 4.77
C PHE A 256 9.76 14.93 5.83
N ALA A 257 9.18 13.82 6.28
CA ALA A 257 8.19 13.85 7.35
C ALA A 257 8.79 14.31 8.69
N LEU A 258 9.97 13.82 9.07
CA LEU A 258 10.61 14.10 10.36
C LEU A 258 11.19 15.52 10.46
N SER A 259 11.80 16.02 9.39
CA SER A 259 12.31 17.40 9.31
C SER A 259 11.20 18.43 9.14
N GLY A 260 9.98 17.99 8.78
CA GLY A 260 8.87 18.85 8.41
C GLY A 260 9.11 19.63 7.11
N ALA A 261 10.19 19.33 6.37
CA ALA A 261 10.52 20.01 5.13
C ALA A 261 9.39 19.84 4.10
N SER A 262 9.07 20.89 3.36
CA SER A 262 8.04 20.88 2.32
C SER A 262 8.61 21.28 0.97
N LEU A 263 7.96 20.87 -0.11
CA LEU A 263 8.31 21.29 -1.47
C LEU A 263 7.42 22.46 -1.86
N GLY A 264 7.71 23.62 -1.28
CA GLY A 264 6.97 24.86 -1.53
C GLY A 264 7.39 25.55 -2.83
N ARG A 265 6.67 26.61 -3.21
CA ARG A 265 7.06 27.48 -4.32
C ARG A 265 7.73 28.76 -3.83
N GLU A 266 8.73 29.21 -4.57
CA GLU A 266 9.27 30.57 -4.51
C GLU A 266 9.28 31.11 -5.95
N GLY A 267 8.40 32.07 -6.23
CA GLY A 267 8.09 32.48 -7.60
C GLY A 267 7.51 31.32 -8.43
N THR A 268 8.14 31.01 -9.57
CA THR A 268 7.75 29.90 -10.47
C THR A 268 8.47 28.59 -10.19
N GLU A 269 9.50 28.60 -9.32
CA GLU A 269 10.32 27.42 -9.03
C GLU A 269 9.84 26.69 -7.78
N LEU A 270 9.99 25.37 -7.81
CA LEU A 270 9.71 24.50 -6.67
C LEU A 270 10.98 24.36 -5.86
N ILE A 271 10.94 24.77 -4.60
CA ILE A 271 12.07 24.76 -3.68
C ILE A 271 11.73 23.94 -2.43
N ILE A 272 12.77 23.49 -1.73
CA ILE A 272 12.60 22.84 -0.44
C ILE A 272 12.58 23.93 0.63
N LYS A 273 11.50 24.00 1.39
CA LYS A 273 11.35 24.91 2.53
C LYS A 273 11.56 24.13 3.82
N PRO A 274 12.37 24.64 4.77
CA PRO A 274 12.55 24.01 6.06
C PRO A 274 11.22 23.90 6.82
N GLY A 275 11.08 22.87 7.64
CA GLY A 275 9.86 22.63 8.40
C GLY A 275 9.61 23.67 9.48
N THR A 276 8.37 24.15 9.55
CA THR A 276 7.88 25.05 10.61
C THR A 276 7.11 24.30 11.72
N PHE A 277 6.81 23.02 11.51
CA PHE A 277 6.03 22.20 12.43
C PHE A 277 6.77 20.91 12.76
N GLY A 278 6.76 20.57 14.04
CA GLY A 278 7.42 19.37 14.53
C GLY A 278 6.61 18.10 14.41
N VAL A 279 7.27 17.06 13.92
CA VAL A 279 6.78 15.68 13.96
C VAL A 279 7.54 14.95 15.05
N PRO A 280 6.87 14.42 16.09
CA PRO A 280 7.53 13.55 17.06
C PRO A 280 8.30 12.45 16.33
N PHE A 281 9.58 12.28 16.63
CA PHE A 281 10.44 11.33 15.92
C PHE A 281 9.82 9.93 15.89
N LEU A 282 9.21 9.54 17.01
CA LEU A 282 8.53 8.27 17.17
C LEU A 282 7.30 8.10 16.26
N SER A 283 6.60 9.18 15.92
CA SER A 283 5.47 9.13 14.98
C SER A 283 5.91 8.70 13.58
N GLY A 284 7.04 9.21 13.09
CA GLY A 284 7.62 8.81 11.81
C GLY A 284 8.06 7.33 11.83
N ILE A 285 8.78 6.93 12.88
CA ILE A 285 9.23 5.54 13.05
C ILE A 285 8.04 4.58 13.12
N LEU A 286 6.94 4.94 13.80
CA LEU A 286 5.77 4.07 13.90
C LEU A 286 5.05 3.82 12.57
N CYS A 287 5.13 4.76 11.62
CA CYS A 287 4.60 4.54 10.28
C CYS A 287 5.35 3.43 9.53
N VAL A 288 6.61 3.18 9.88
CA VAL A 288 7.47 2.10 9.36
C VAL A 288 7.92 1.16 10.48
N ALA A 289 7.05 0.97 11.49
CA ALA A 289 7.38 0.32 12.74
C ALA A 289 7.98 -1.08 12.56
N LEU A 290 7.31 -1.94 11.78
CA LEU A 290 7.64 -3.36 11.74
C LEU A 290 9.05 -3.62 11.18
N PRO A 291 9.44 -3.07 10.01
CA PRO A 291 10.79 -3.25 9.50
C PRO A 291 11.85 -2.71 10.44
N VAL A 292 11.62 -1.51 11.00
CA VAL A 292 12.60 -0.82 11.82
C VAL A 292 12.75 -1.48 13.19
N LEU A 293 11.64 -1.82 13.86
CA LEU A 293 11.65 -2.37 15.21
C LEU A 293 12.07 -3.83 15.25
N ASP A 294 11.69 -4.66 14.27
CA ASP A 294 12.18 -6.04 14.17
C ASP A 294 13.70 -6.05 13.99
N THR A 295 14.19 -5.20 13.09
CA THR A 295 15.63 -5.03 12.82
C THR A 295 16.39 -4.47 14.03
N ALA A 296 15.88 -3.42 14.66
CA ALA A 296 16.50 -2.80 15.84
C ALA A 296 16.53 -3.77 17.03
N PHE A 297 15.47 -4.53 17.26
CA PHE A 297 15.39 -5.51 18.33
C PHE A 297 16.40 -6.64 18.14
N VAL A 298 16.48 -7.20 16.93
CA VAL A 298 17.45 -8.24 16.60
C VAL A 298 18.89 -7.73 16.76
N MET A 299 19.19 -6.51 16.29
CA MET A 299 20.52 -5.91 16.49
C MET A 299 20.84 -5.67 17.96
N PHE A 300 19.90 -5.10 18.73
CA PHE A 300 20.10 -4.82 20.15
C PHE A 300 20.39 -6.08 20.96
N ARG A 301 19.66 -7.18 20.69
CA ARG A 301 19.91 -8.48 21.31
C ARG A 301 21.32 -9.02 20.98
N ARG A 302 21.80 -8.85 19.75
CA ARG A 302 23.15 -9.29 19.36
C ARG A 302 24.22 -8.54 20.14
N ILE A 303 24.04 -7.23 20.31
CA ILE A 303 24.93 -6.39 21.11
C ILE A 303 24.95 -6.90 22.56
N LEU A 304 23.79 -7.16 23.17
CA LEU A 304 23.70 -7.72 24.52
C LEU A 304 24.34 -9.11 24.65
N ALA A 305 24.32 -9.91 23.58
CA ALA A 305 24.95 -11.23 23.52
C ALA A 305 26.43 -11.19 23.09
N GLY A 306 27.04 -10.01 22.95
CA GLY A 306 28.44 -9.85 22.51
C GLY A 306 28.70 -10.24 21.04
N LYS A 307 27.65 -10.41 20.23
CA LYS A 307 27.74 -10.78 18.81
C LYS A 307 27.67 -9.53 17.92
N SER A 308 28.31 -9.60 16.75
CA SER A 308 28.21 -8.53 15.76
C SER A 308 26.75 -8.31 15.31
N PRO A 309 26.27 -7.05 15.28
CA PRO A 309 24.94 -6.73 14.76
C PRO A 309 24.72 -7.11 13.30
N MET A 310 25.78 -7.39 12.52
CA MET A 310 25.70 -7.65 11.08
C MET A 310 25.65 -9.14 10.68
N ILE A 311 25.64 -10.07 11.66
CA ILE A 311 25.56 -11.51 11.40
C ILE A 311 24.11 -11.90 11.11
N ALA A 312 23.80 -12.67 10.06
CA ALA A 312 22.42 -13.10 9.78
C ALA A 312 21.83 -13.99 10.90
N ASP A 313 20.55 -13.83 11.24
CA ASP A 313 19.85 -14.61 12.29
C ASP A 313 18.42 -15.00 11.84
N LYS A 314 17.83 -16.00 12.50
CA LYS A 314 16.55 -16.65 12.17
C LYS A 314 15.38 -16.19 13.05
N THR A 315 15.58 -15.14 13.86
CA THR A 315 14.69 -14.79 14.98
C THR A 315 13.76 -13.61 14.67
N HIS A 316 13.48 -13.39 13.39
CA HIS A 316 12.55 -12.36 12.94
C HIS A 316 11.10 -12.69 13.35
N PHE A 317 10.32 -11.66 13.67
CA PHE A 317 8.95 -11.79 14.16
C PHE A 317 8.04 -12.68 13.29
N HIS A 318 8.24 -12.64 11.97
CA HIS A 318 7.45 -13.42 11.03
C HIS A 318 7.67 -14.94 11.16
N HIS A 319 8.89 -15.38 11.51
CA HIS A 319 9.15 -16.79 11.78
C HIS A 319 8.41 -17.24 13.04
N THR A 320 8.39 -16.41 14.08
CA THR A 320 7.65 -16.71 15.32
C THR A 320 6.16 -16.93 15.07
N LEU A 321 5.53 -16.11 14.22
CA LEU A 321 4.13 -16.30 13.85
C LEU A 321 3.88 -17.63 13.13
N LEU A 322 4.80 -18.05 12.25
CA LEU A 322 4.75 -19.36 11.60
C LEU A 322 4.94 -20.49 12.62
N TYR A 323 5.85 -20.35 13.58
CA TYR A 323 6.07 -21.33 14.66
C TYR A 323 4.85 -21.50 15.56
N ILE A 324 4.08 -20.44 15.82
CA ILE A 324 2.82 -20.49 16.58
C ILE A 324 1.69 -21.21 15.78
N GLY A 325 1.95 -21.57 14.52
CA GLY A 325 1.02 -22.33 13.68
C GLY A 325 0.09 -21.46 12.82
N LEU A 326 0.41 -20.18 12.62
CA LEU A 326 -0.26 -19.37 11.59
C LEU A 326 0.24 -19.79 10.20
N SER A 327 -0.65 -19.80 9.21
CA SER A 327 -0.24 -20.00 7.82
C SER A 327 0.50 -18.77 7.29
N HIS A 328 1.26 -18.95 6.20
CA HIS A 328 1.99 -17.86 5.54
C HIS A 328 1.14 -16.59 5.35
N SER A 329 -0.01 -16.73 4.69
CA SER A 329 -0.93 -15.62 4.46
C SER A 329 -1.51 -15.03 5.75
N GLN A 330 -1.70 -15.83 6.80
CA GLN A 330 -2.19 -15.33 8.10
C GLN A 330 -1.12 -14.49 8.82
N SER A 331 0.14 -14.95 8.80
CA SER A 331 1.27 -14.23 9.38
C SER A 331 1.46 -12.87 8.69
N VAL A 332 1.45 -12.84 7.35
CA VAL A 332 1.58 -11.59 6.59
C VAL A 332 0.41 -10.64 6.86
N THR A 333 -0.84 -11.13 6.87
CA THR A 333 -2.01 -10.28 7.21
C THR A 333 -1.92 -9.72 8.63
N ALA A 334 -1.47 -10.51 9.60
CA ALA A 334 -1.31 -10.05 10.98
C ALA A 334 -0.24 -8.95 11.09
N ILE A 335 0.88 -9.10 10.38
CA ILE A 335 1.94 -8.09 10.33
C ILE A 335 1.46 -6.82 9.64
N TYR A 336 0.68 -6.91 8.57
CA TYR A 336 0.08 -5.74 7.92
C TYR A 336 -0.88 -5.00 8.86
N PHE A 337 -1.75 -5.74 9.55
CA PHE A 337 -2.68 -5.17 10.52
C PHE A 337 -1.93 -4.42 11.63
N LEU A 338 -0.91 -5.06 12.21
CA LEU A 338 -0.09 -4.45 13.25
C LEU A 338 0.65 -3.20 12.74
N SER A 339 1.23 -3.26 11.54
CA SER A 339 1.90 -2.11 10.90
C SER A 339 0.95 -0.93 10.71
N PHE A 340 -0.27 -1.20 10.24
CA PHE A 340 -1.27 -0.17 10.03
C PHE A 340 -1.73 0.46 11.35
N VAL A 341 -2.05 -0.35 12.37
CA VAL A 341 -2.48 0.15 13.68
C VAL A 341 -1.39 1.01 14.32
N LEU A 342 -0.13 0.55 14.29
CA LEU A 342 1.00 1.31 14.85
C LEU A 342 1.21 2.64 14.13
N GLY A 343 1.13 2.67 12.80
CA GLY A 343 1.26 3.92 12.08
C GLY A 343 0.07 4.87 12.34
N ILE A 344 -1.17 4.37 12.48
CA ILE A 344 -2.31 5.21 12.91
C ILE A 344 -2.08 5.80 14.31
N LEU A 345 -1.55 5.01 15.26
CA LEU A 345 -1.16 5.52 16.58
C LEU A 345 -0.05 6.58 16.48
N GLY A 346 0.86 6.44 15.51
CA GLY A 346 1.86 7.45 15.17
C GLY A 346 1.25 8.76 14.65
N LEU A 347 0.13 8.71 13.93
CA LEU A 347 -0.56 9.88 13.39
C LEU A 347 -1.39 10.64 14.44
N MET A 348 -1.90 9.97 15.47
CA MET A 348 -2.82 10.55 16.45
C MET A 348 -2.35 11.86 17.11
N PRO A 349 -1.08 12.01 17.55
CA PRO A 349 -0.59 13.26 18.15
C PRO A 349 -0.68 14.48 17.22
N ILE A 350 -0.73 14.25 15.90
CA ILE A 350 -0.76 15.30 14.88
C ILE A 350 -2.20 15.66 14.54
N VAL A 351 -3.07 14.64 14.41
CA VAL A 351 -4.50 14.81 14.10
C VAL A 351 -5.26 15.45 15.26
N TYR A 352 -4.94 15.08 16.50
CA TYR A 352 -5.67 15.50 17.69
C TYR A 352 -4.82 16.34 18.64
N PRO A 353 -4.30 17.51 18.19
CA PRO A 353 -3.34 18.28 18.97
C PRO A 353 -3.94 18.99 20.19
N ALA A 354 -5.26 19.14 20.23
CA ALA A 354 -5.97 19.66 21.39
C ALA A 354 -5.88 18.70 22.60
N TYR A 355 -5.56 17.44 22.37
CA TYR A 355 -5.38 16.42 23.38
C TYR A 355 -3.89 16.12 23.51
N ASN A 356 -3.37 15.99 24.74
CA ASN A 356 -1.95 15.71 24.98
C ASN A 356 -1.60 14.23 24.72
N LEU A 357 -1.79 13.78 23.48
CA LEU A 357 -1.55 12.40 23.04
C LEU A 357 -0.07 12.11 22.73
N GLY A 358 0.86 13.02 23.08
CA GLY A 358 2.29 12.87 22.80
C GLY A 358 2.92 11.60 23.40
N VAL A 359 2.29 11.00 24.41
CA VAL A 359 2.72 9.74 25.05
C VAL A 359 2.29 8.47 24.30
N VAL A 360 1.31 8.57 23.39
CA VAL A 360 0.74 7.41 22.67
C VAL A 360 1.82 6.62 21.90
N PRO A 361 2.75 7.26 21.17
CA PRO A 361 3.82 6.54 20.48
C PRO A 361 4.73 5.73 21.41
N ILE A 362 5.01 6.24 22.61
CA ILE A 362 5.86 5.57 23.60
C ILE A 362 5.17 4.30 24.11
N LEU A 363 3.88 4.40 24.43
CA LEU A 363 3.07 3.26 24.85
C LEU A 363 2.97 2.20 23.74
N ALA A 364 2.80 2.63 22.48
CA ALA A 364 2.74 1.72 21.33
C ALA A 364 4.03 0.90 21.18
N ILE A 365 5.19 1.53 21.38
CA ILE A 365 6.47 0.83 21.36
C ILE A 365 6.62 -0.10 22.57
N GLY A 366 6.21 0.32 23.76
CA GLY A 366 6.24 -0.55 24.94
C GLY A 366 5.40 -1.81 24.78
N ILE A 367 4.21 -1.68 24.17
CA ILE A 367 3.35 -2.82 23.85
C ILE A 367 4.00 -3.71 22.78
N LEU A 368 4.54 -3.12 21.72
CA LEU A 368 5.15 -3.90 20.64
C LEU A 368 6.42 -4.63 21.12
N SER A 369 7.27 -3.98 21.92
CA SER A 369 8.47 -4.61 22.48
C SER A 369 8.09 -5.73 23.45
N ALA A 370 7.03 -5.58 24.23
CA ALA A 370 6.49 -6.65 25.06
C ALA A 370 5.98 -7.83 24.20
N ILE A 371 5.23 -7.57 23.13
CA ILE A 371 4.74 -8.61 22.19
C ILE A 371 5.93 -9.34 21.54
N LEU A 372 6.94 -8.61 21.07
CA LEU A 372 8.14 -9.19 20.45
C LEU A 372 8.91 -10.05 21.45
N THR A 373 9.12 -9.55 22.67
CA THR A 373 9.82 -10.28 23.73
C THR A 373 9.07 -11.55 24.14
N LEU A 374 7.75 -11.45 24.32
CA LEU A 374 6.89 -12.61 24.58
C LEU A 374 6.96 -13.61 23.42
N SER A 375 6.94 -13.13 22.18
CA SER A 375 7.00 -13.99 21.00
C SER A 375 8.30 -14.81 20.97
N LEU A 376 9.41 -14.24 21.41
CA LEU A 376 10.71 -14.91 21.45
C LEU A 376 10.90 -15.87 22.64
N GLN A 377 10.08 -15.72 23.69
CA GLN A 377 10.05 -16.63 24.85
C GLN A 377 9.14 -17.85 24.62
N ILE A 378 8.35 -17.86 23.55
CA ILE A 378 7.53 -19.03 23.18
C ILE A 378 8.47 -20.10 22.62
N ASP A 379 8.85 -21.02 23.50
CA ASP A 379 9.66 -22.20 23.20
C ASP A 379 8.85 -23.21 22.33
N GLU A 380 9.54 -24.12 21.61
CA GLU A 380 8.87 -25.13 20.74
C GLU A 380 7.79 -25.92 21.50
N ASN A 381 8.03 -26.17 22.79
CA ASN A 381 7.13 -26.88 23.70
C ASN A 381 5.86 -26.09 24.10
N ALA A 382 5.87 -24.75 24.00
CA ALA A 382 4.71 -23.91 24.28
C ALA A 382 3.77 -23.84 23.06
N ALA A 383 4.33 -23.85 21.84
CA ALA A 383 3.57 -23.92 20.60
C ALA A 383 2.78 -25.25 20.50
N GLU A 384 3.38 -26.39 20.90
CA GLU A 384 2.67 -27.67 20.97
C GLU A 384 1.49 -27.67 21.96
N ARG A 385 1.62 -26.98 23.10
CA ARG A 385 0.50 -26.85 24.08
C ARG A 385 -0.66 -26.01 23.52
N ILE A 386 -0.37 -24.95 22.77
CA ILE A 386 -1.37 -24.09 22.11
C ILE A 386 -2.05 -24.85 20.95
N LEU A 387 -1.29 -25.62 20.17
CA LEU A 387 -1.82 -26.45 19.08
C LEU A 387 -2.74 -27.56 19.60
N ASN A 388 -2.38 -28.19 20.73
CA ASN A 388 -3.21 -29.19 21.40
C ASN A 388 -4.48 -28.60 22.04
N PHE A 389 -4.47 -27.32 22.41
CA PHE A 389 -5.67 -26.62 22.88
C PHE A 389 -6.70 -26.37 21.76
N LYS A 390 -6.28 -26.40 20.48
CA LYS A 390 -7.13 -26.08 19.32
C LYS A 390 -7.90 -27.28 18.74
N ARG A 391 -7.90 -28.43 19.42
CA ARG A 391 -8.67 -29.62 19.05
C ARG A 391 -9.78 -29.91 20.04
N ASN A 392 -10.72 -28.97 20.20
CA ASN A 392 -12.07 -29.27 20.68
C ASN A 392 -13.04 -28.09 20.42
N SER A 393 -13.83 -28.19 19.35
CA SER A 393 -15.17 -27.59 19.32
C SER A 393 -16.05 -28.32 18.31
N ILE A 394 -16.67 -29.41 18.76
CA ILE A 394 -17.81 -30.01 18.07
C ILE A 394 -19.00 -29.07 18.30
N LEU A 395 -19.46 -28.37 17.27
CA LEU A 395 -20.66 -27.52 17.34
C LEU A 395 -21.87 -28.24 16.73
N LYS A 396 -22.90 -28.33 17.56
CA LYS A 396 -24.22 -28.98 17.39
C LYS A 396 -24.83 -28.82 15.99
N THR A 397 -25.32 -29.93 15.47
CA THR A 397 -25.73 -30.18 14.06
C THR A 397 -27.08 -29.58 13.66
N ARG A 398 -27.88 -28.99 14.56
CA ARG A 398 -29.30 -28.67 14.31
C ARG A 398 -29.59 -27.30 13.67
N TYR A 399 -28.69 -26.31 13.81
CA TYR A 399 -28.88 -24.95 13.23
C TYR A 399 -28.08 -24.70 11.95
N ARG A 400 -27.37 -25.71 11.44
CA ARG A 400 -26.41 -25.55 10.33
C ARG A 400 -27.09 -25.22 9.00
N GLU A 401 -28.25 -25.80 8.71
CA GLU A 401 -28.94 -25.58 7.43
C GLU A 401 -29.62 -24.22 7.31
N LEU A 402 -30.33 -23.78 8.35
CA LEU A 402 -30.97 -22.46 8.39
C LEU A 402 -29.91 -21.37 8.26
N TYR A 403 -28.78 -21.53 8.95
CA TYR A 403 -27.65 -20.63 8.91
C TYR A 403 -26.99 -20.54 7.52
N LEU A 404 -26.77 -21.69 6.87
CA LEU A 404 -26.23 -21.73 5.51
C LEU A 404 -27.19 -21.12 4.48
N ARG A 405 -28.51 -21.30 4.67
CA ARG A 405 -29.53 -20.62 3.86
C ARG A 405 -29.46 -19.10 4.02
N VAL A 406 -29.33 -18.60 5.26
CA VAL A 406 -29.19 -17.15 5.52
C VAL A 406 -27.92 -16.58 4.87
N ILE A 407 -26.77 -17.25 5.01
CA ILE A 407 -25.52 -16.80 4.36
C ILE A 407 -25.69 -16.76 2.84
N THR A 408 -26.23 -17.83 2.24
CA THR A 408 -26.42 -17.90 0.79
C THR A 408 -27.42 -16.86 0.28
N PHE A 409 -28.47 -16.58 1.07
CA PHE A 409 -29.40 -15.48 0.79
C PHE A 409 -28.69 -14.13 0.81
N LEU A 410 -27.90 -13.82 1.85
CA LEU A 410 -27.15 -12.57 1.95
C LEU A 410 -26.16 -12.39 0.80
N GLU A 411 -25.50 -13.45 0.34
CA GLU A 411 -24.62 -13.42 -0.85
C GLU A 411 -25.39 -13.05 -2.12
N VAL A 412 -26.52 -13.72 -2.37
CA VAL A 412 -27.36 -13.45 -3.55
C VAL A 412 -27.96 -12.05 -3.48
N PHE A 413 -28.38 -11.60 -2.30
CA PHE A 413 -28.91 -10.27 -2.08
C PHE A 413 -27.85 -9.18 -2.32
N ASN A 414 -26.65 -9.31 -1.71
CA ASN A 414 -25.53 -8.41 -1.95
C ASN A 414 -25.14 -8.35 -3.43
N ARG A 415 -25.22 -9.47 -4.18
CA ARG A 415 -24.99 -9.50 -5.62
C ARG A 415 -25.87 -8.52 -6.38
N TYR A 416 -27.18 -8.62 -6.16
CA TYR A 416 -28.14 -7.80 -6.88
C TYR A 416 -28.09 -6.33 -6.44
N LEU A 417 -27.78 -6.06 -5.18
CA LEU A 417 -27.52 -4.70 -4.70
C LEU A 417 -26.29 -4.08 -5.39
N VAL A 418 -25.19 -4.82 -5.53
CA VAL A 418 -24.00 -4.38 -6.27
C VAL A 418 -24.33 -4.09 -7.74
N TYR A 419 -25.08 -4.96 -8.41
CA TYR A 419 -25.52 -4.74 -9.79
C TYR A 419 -26.45 -3.54 -9.92
N ALA A 420 -27.38 -3.36 -8.99
CA ALA A 420 -28.28 -2.21 -8.96
C ALA A 420 -27.49 -0.90 -8.81
N ILE A 421 -26.50 -0.85 -7.93
CA ILE A 421 -25.65 0.33 -7.75
C ILE A 421 -24.85 0.68 -9.02
N LEU A 422 -24.23 -0.32 -9.68
CA LEU A 422 -23.41 -0.06 -10.88
C LEU A 422 -24.24 0.28 -12.11
N SER A 423 -25.44 -0.29 -12.24
CA SER A 423 -26.32 -0.03 -13.39
C SER A 423 -26.97 1.35 -13.37
N VAL A 424 -27.00 2.02 -12.20
CA VAL A 424 -27.52 3.39 -12.09
C VAL A 424 -26.59 4.42 -12.74
N VAL A 425 -25.29 4.14 -12.88
CA VAL A 425 -24.33 5.15 -13.37
C VAL A 425 -24.64 5.63 -14.78
N PRO A 426 -24.83 4.75 -15.78
CA PRO A 426 -25.18 5.18 -17.13
C PRO A 426 -26.54 5.88 -17.23
N LEU A 427 -27.43 5.66 -16.26
CA LEU A 427 -28.80 6.18 -16.31
C LEU A 427 -28.93 7.58 -15.70
N VAL A 428 -28.01 7.97 -14.81
CA VAL A 428 -28.21 9.15 -13.95
C VAL A 428 -26.96 10.00 -13.74
N ALA A 429 -25.80 9.61 -14.28
CA ALA A 429 -24.64 10.50 -14.27
C ALA A 429 -24.96 11.76 -15.09
N GLY A 430 -24.96 12.93 -14.44
CA GLY A 430 -25.02 14.25 -15.08
C GLY A 430 -23.77 14.53 -15.91
N ILE A 431 -23.36 15.80 -16.04
CA ILE A 431 -22.08 16.15 -16.69
C ILE A 431 -21.04 16.37 -15.58
N PRO A 432 -20.27 15.35 -15.17
CA PRO A 432 -19.20 15.59 -14.22
C PRO A 432 -18.07 16.41 -14.85
N HIS A 433 -17.28 17.05 -14.00
CA HIS A 433 -16.08 17.79 -14.41
C HIS A 433 -15.19 16.94 -15.32
N ALA A 434 -14.53 17.58 -16.30
CA ALA A 434 -13.67 16.92 -17.27
C ALA A 434 -12.58 16.04 -16.61
N SER A 435 -12.07 16.43 -15.44
CA SER A 435 -11.14 15.63 -14.63
C SER A 435 -11.65 14.22 -14.30
N LEU A 436 -12.95 14.09 -14.01
CA LEU A 436 -13.57 12.79 -13.76
C LEU A 436 -13.78 11.99 -15.03
N GLY A 437 -14.04 12.66 -16.16
CA GLY A 437 -14.06 12.02 -17.48
C GLY A 437 -12.72 11.36 -17.80
N TYR A 438 -11.60 12.09 -17.62
CA TYR A 438 -10.26 11.53 -17.81
C TYR A 438 -9.93 10.42 -16.81
N ALA A 439 -10.30 10.56 -15.54
CA ALA A 439 -10.14 9.48 -14.56
C ALA A 439 -10.94 8.22 -14.97
N SER A 440 -12.12 8.41 -15.54
CA SER A 440 -12.96 7.32 -16.04
C SER A 440 -12.34 6.61 -17.25
N LEU A 441 -11.69 7.35 -18.16
CA LEU A 441 -10.91 6.78 -19.26
C LEU A 441 -9.77 5.92 -18.74
N VAL A 442 -8.99 6.43 -17.77
CA VAL A 442 -7.88 5.68 -17.16
C VAL A 442 -8.40 4.42 -16.47
N GLY A 443 -9.49 4.52 -15.70
CA GLY A 443 -10.16 3.37 -15.09
C GLY A 443 -10.63 2.35 -16.13
N LEU A 444 -11.18 2.81 -17.26
CA LEU A 444 -11.64 1.94 -18.34
C LEU A 444 -10.48 1.15 -18.95
N ILE A 445 -9.36 1.81 -19.22
CA ILE A 445 -8.14 1.16 -19.73
C ILE A 445 -7.65 0.08 -18.76
N LEU A 446 -7.62 0.38 -17.45
CA LEU A 446 -7.24 -0.60 -16.43
C LEU A 446 -8.20 -1.80 -16.39
N VAL A 447 -9.50 -1.57 -16.49
CA VAL A 447 -10.51 -2.63 -16.52
C VAL A 447 -10.34 -3.52 -17.76
N VAL A 448 -10.06 -2.92 -18.91
CA VAL A 448 -9.77 -3.67 -20.15
C VAL A 448 -8.51 -4.52 -19.99
N ILE A 449 -7.41 -3.95 -19.51
CA ILE A 449 -6.15 -4.69 -19.26
C ILE A 449 -6.39 -5.85 -18.29
N ALA A 450 -7.10 -5.61 -17.20
CA ALA A 450 -7.39 -6.63 -16.20
C ALA A 450 -8.33 -7.74 -16.70
N SER A 451 -9.15 -7.48 -17.72
CA SER A 451 -10.07 -8.47 -18.31
C SER A 451 -9.40 -9.42 -19.30
N ILE A 452 -8.21 -9.07 -19.82
CA ILE A 452 -7.41 -9.93 -20.72
C ILE A 452 -6.76 -11.11 -19.95
N GLY A 453 -6.57 -10.98 -18.63
CA GLY A 453 -5.97 -12.02 -17.80
C GLY A 453 -6.80 -13.31 -17.75
N ARG A 454 -6.16 -14.46 -17.98
CA ARG A 454 -6.80 -15.79 -17.96
C ARG A 454 -7.21 -16.29 -16.58
N GLU A 455 -6.51 -15.84 -15.54
CA GLU A 455 -6.78 -16.26 -14.17
C GLU A 455 -7.83 -15.35 -13.52
N GLU A 456 -8.94 -15.96 -13.10
CA GLU A 456 -10.01 -15.27 -12.37
C GLU A 456 -9.62 -15.09 -10.88
N HIS A 457 -9.97 -13.93 -10.30
CA HIS A 457 -9.84 -13.60 -8.86
C HIS A 457 -8.47 -13.20 -8.33
N ASN A 458 -7.56 -12.79 -9.21
CA ASN A 458 -6.28 -12.26 -8.76
C ASN A 458 -6.40 -10.90 -8.07
N PHE A 459 -5.43 -10.62 -7.19
CA PHE A 459 -5.31 -9.36 -6.44
C PHE A 459 -5.50 -8.12 -7.34
N PHE A 460 -4.78 -8.09 -8.47
CA PHE A 460 -4.79 -6.97 -9.39
C PHE A 460 -6.19 -6.70 -9.96
N GLN A 461 -6.93 -7.73 -10.34
CA GLN A 461 -8.29 -7.53 -10.84
C GLN A 461 -9.21 -7.00 -9.73
N SER A 462 -9.04 -7.48 -8.49
CA SER A 462 -9.80 -6.98 -7.34
C SER A 462 -9.50 -5.50 -7.05
N PHE A 463 -8.22 -5.09 -7.17
CA PHE A 463 -7.81 -3.70 -7.05
C PHE A 463 -8.39 -2.81 -8.14
N VAL A 464 -8.31 -3.25 -9.41
CA VAL A 464 -8.86 -2.51 -10.55
C VAL A 464 -10.37 -2.30 -10.40
N ILE A 465 -11.12 -3.31 -9.95
CA ILE A 465 -12.55 -3.13 -9.65
C ILE A 465 -12.75 -2.11 -8.52
N SER A 466 -11.91 -2.13 -7.49
CA SER A 466 -12.00 -1.19 -6.37
C SER A 466 -11.83 0.25 -6.83
N ILE A 467 -10.83 0.52 -7.67
CA ILE A 467 -10.62 1.85 -8.25
C ILE A 467 -11.77 2.21 -9.18
N ALA A 468 -12.13 1.32 -10.11
CA ALA A 468 -13.20 1.56 -11.07
C ALA A 468 -14.51 1.90 -10.35
N SER A 469 -14.86 1.13 -9.32
CA SER A 469 -16.04 1.41 -8.52
C SER A 469 -15.93 2.70 -7.73
N ALA A 470 -14.79 3.02 -7.11
CA ALA A 470 -14.60 4.31 -6.43
C ALA A 470 -14.80 5.51 -7.37
N ILE A 471 -14.28 5.45 -8.60
CA ILE A 471 -14.49 6.48 -9.64
C ILE A 471 -15.97 6.61 -9.98
N LEU A 472 -16.66 5.49 -10.20
CA LEU A 472 -18.09 5.46 -10.51
C LEU A 472 -18.94 6.03 -9.36
N LEU A 473 -18.63 5.65 -8.11
CA LEU A 473 -19.32 6.16 -6.93
C LEU A 473 -19.10 7.66 -6.73
N THR A 474 -17.92 8.14 -7.08
CA THR A 474 -17.58 9.56 -7.08
C THR A 474 -18.43 10.31 -8.12
N ALA A 475 -18.57 9.78 -9.33
CA ALA A 475 -19.41 10.36 -10.40
C ALA A 475 -20.88 10.52 -9.99
N ILE A 476 -21.41 9.57 -9.22
CA ILE A 476 -22.78 9.61 -8.73
C ILE A 476 -22.94 10.66 -7.62
N ASN A 477 -21.94 10.83 -6.74
CA ASN A 477 -22.03 11.74 -5.59
C ASN A 477 -21.90 13.23 -5.95
N PHE A 478 -21.29 13.56 -7.10
CA PHE A 478 -21.17 14.93 -7.56
C PHE A 478 -22.49 15.50 -8.11
N ASN A 479 -23.43 14.66 -8.53
CA ASN A 479 -24.67 15.09 -9.18
C ASN A 479 -25.90 14.82 -8.30
N LYS A 480 -26.86 15.75 -8.27
CA LYS A 480 -28.19 15.47 -7.70
C LYS A 480 -28.95 14.59 -8.68
N LEU A 481 -29.31 13.38 -8.25
CA LEU A 481 -30.05 12.41 -9.06
C LEU A 481 -31.53 12.79 -9.15
N ASN A 482 -31.93 13.49 -10.21
CA ASN A 482 -33.32 13.84 -10.47
C ASN A 482 -33.81 13.13 -11.74
N VAL A 483 -35.01 12.57 -11.69
CA VAL A 483 -35.71 12.01 -12.87
C VAL A 483 -37.05 12.68 -13.02
N ILE A 484 -37.38 13.05 -14.26
CA ILE A 484 -38.69 13.60 -14.62
C ILE A 484 -39.57 12.41 -14.99
N PHE A 485 -40.63 12.18 -14.22
CA PHE A 485 -41.62 11.14 -14.52
C PHE A 485 -43.01 11.76 -14.46
N LEU A 486 -43.77 11.64 -15.56
CA LEU A 486 -45.12 12.23 -15.69
C LEU A 486 -45.16 13.74 -15.32
N GLY A 487 -44.15 14.50 -15.74
CA GLY A 487 -44.06 15.94 -15.47
C GLY A 487 -43.66 16.32 -14.03
N LYS A 488 -43.42 15.35 -13.14
CA LYS A 488 -42.93 15.60 -11.77
C LYS A 488 -41.45 15.22 -11.65
N ILE A 489 -40.69 16.05 -10.93
CA ILE A 489 -39.27 15.81 -10.64
C ILE A 489 -39.19 14.95 -9.38
N TYR A 490 -38.66 13.74 -9.51
CA TYR A 490 -38.39 12.83 -8.41
C TYR A 490 -36.90 12.81 -8.10
N ASN A 491 -36.55 13.03 -6.83
CA ASN A 491 -35.17 12.93 -6.36
C ASN A 491 -34.84 11.46 -6.02
N ILE A 492 -34.14 10.79 -6.93
CA ILE A 492 -33.75 9.38 -6.81
C ILE A 492 -32.55 9.20 -5.85
N GLN A 493 -31.91 10.29 -5.41
CA GLN A 493 -30.80 10.22 -4.45
C GLN A 493 -31.18 9.47 -3.17
N TYR A 494 -32.42 9.63 -2.69
CA TYR A 494 -32.91 8.94 -1.50
C TYR A 494 -32.98 7.42 -1.70
N LEU A 495 -33.48 6.98 -2.86
CA LEU A 495 -33.56 5.56 -3.21
C LEU A 495 -32.15 4.96 -3.36
N TYR A 496 -31.24 5.66 -4.03
CA TYR A 496 -29.85 5.24 -4.17
C TYR A 496 -29.14 5.11 -2.80
N ASN A 497 -29.33 6.10 -1.92
CA ASN A 497 -28.79 6.06 -0.55
C ASN A 497 -29.38 4.87 0.24
N ALA A 498 -30.67 4.58 0.08
CA ALA A 498 -31.32 3.45 0.74
C ALA A 498 -30.76 2.10 0.27
N ILE A 499 -30.52 1.92 -1.04
CA ILE A 499 -29.87 0.72 -1.61
C ILE A 499 -28.46 0.55 -1.02
N PHE A 500 -27.71 1.65 -0.84
CA PHE A 500 -26.39 1.63 -0.21
C PHE A 500 -26.42 1.21 1.26
N ILE A 501 -27.40 1.72 2.02
CA ILE A 501 -27.60 1.35 3.43
C ILE A 501 -27.95 -0.14 3.54
N LEU A 502 -28.81 -0.65 2.65
CA LEU A 502 -29.14 -2.08 2.57
C LEU A 502 -27.90 -2.93 2.28
N LEU A 503 -27.04 -2.49 1.34
CA LEU A 503 -25.78 -3.17 1.03
C LEU A 503 -24.86 -3.20 2.25
N MET A 504 -24.74 -2.07 2.96
CA MET A 504 -23.93 -1.97 4.17
C MET A 504 -24.41 -2.95 5.26
N ILE A 505 -25.70 -2.94 5.59
CA ILE A 505 -26.28 -3.81 6.62
C ILE A 505 -26.11 -5.28 6.24
N SER A 506 -26.44 -5.63 4.99
CA SER A 506 -26.34 -7.02 4.52
C SER A 506 -24.89 -7.52 4.47
N THR A 507 -23.95 -6.66 4.08
CA THR A 507 -22.51 -6.98 4.07
C THR A 507 -21.96 -7.14 5.50
N LEU A 508 -22.35 -6.26 6.43
CA LEU A 508 -21.97 -6.39 7.83
C LEU A 508 -22.51 -7.69 8.45
N LEU A 509 -23.79 -7.99 8.20
CA LEU A 509 -24.41 -9.24 8.68
C LEU A 509 -23.72 -10.47 8.09
N TYR A 510 -23.38 -10.43 6.80
CA TYR A 510 -22.61 -11.49 6.14
C TYR A 510 -21.26 -11.72 6.83
N ILE A 511 -20.49 -10.65 7.10
CA ILE A 511 -19.20 -10.72 7.79
C ILE A 511 -19.37 -11.28 9.21
N LEU A 512 -20.31 -10.76 10.01
CA LEU A 512 -20.55 -11.23 11.38
C LEU A 512 -20.90 -12.73 11.43
N LEU A 513 -21.68 -13.21 10.46
CA LEU A 513 -22.03 -14.62 10.33
C LEU A 513 -20.89 -15.48 9.74
N THR A 514 -19.91 -14.90 9.07
CA THR A 514 -18.75 -15.66 8.54
C THR A 514 -17.49 -15.59 9.42
N LEU A 515 -17.34 -14.57 10.27
CA LEU A 515 -16.20 -14.36 11.19
C LEU A 515 -15.96 -15.55 12.15
N ARG A 516 -17.02 -16.28 12.52
CA ARG A 516 -16.91 -17.46 13.41
C ARG A 516 -16.40 -18.73 12.74
N ARG A 517 -16.16 -18.77 11.42
CA ARG A 517 -15.67 -19.97 10.72
C ARG A 517 -14.54 -19.66 9.75
N LYS A 518 -13.72 -20.68 9.46
CA LYS A 518 -12.54 -20.70 8.56
C LYS A 518 -12.79 -20.24 7.10
N HIS A 519 -13.96 -19.69 6.77
CA HIS A 519 -14.33 -19.27 5.41
C HIS A 519 -13.98 -17.80 5.10
N PHE A 520 -13.86 -16.93 6.12
CA PHE A 520 -13.39 -15.56 5.92
C PHE A 520 -11.89 -15.45 6.25
N ILE A 521 -11.04 -15.96 5.38
CA ILE A 521 -9.60 -15.73 5.45
C ILE A 521 -9.34 -14.37 4.78
N VAL A 522 -9.07 -13.32 5.54
CA VAL A 522 -8.61 -12.04 4.99
C VAL A 522 -7.25 -12.27 4.34
N THR A 523 -7.18 -12.13 3.02
CA THR A 523 -5.87 -12.22 2.34
C THR A 523 -5.07 -10.95 2.64
N PRO A 524 -3.73 -11.00 2.68
CA PRO A 524 -2.90 -9.81 2.89
C PRO A 524 -3.26 -8.68 1.92
N THR A 525 -3.61 -9.07 0.70
CA THR A 525 -4.08 -8.20 -0.36
C THR A 525 -5.40 -7.52 -0.06
N ASP A 526 -6.36 -8.20 0.56
CA ASP A 526 -7.65 -7.59 0.95
C ASP A 526 -7.44 -6.51 2.01
N PHE A 527 -6.47 -6.72 2.90
CA PHE A 527 -6.10 -5.75 3.90
C PHE A 527 -5.51 -4.46 3.28
N LEU A 528 -4.58 -4.59 2.32
CA LEU A 528 -4.00 -3.43 1.62
C LEU A 528 -5.08 -2.60 0.91
N MET A 529 -6.07 -3.27 0.33
CA MET A 529 -7.20 -2.61 -0.35
C MET A 529 -8.13 -1.89 0.62
N ILE A 530 -8.33 -2.43 1.82
CA ILE A 530 -9.12 -1.80 2.88
C ILE A 530 -8.38 -0.61 3.49
N ALA A 531 -7.07 -0.70 3.67
CA ALA A 531 -6.26 0.35 4.26
C ALA A 531 -6.29 1.67 3.44
N LEU A 532 -6.38 1.56 2.12
CA LEU A 532 -6.32 2.71 1.20
C LEU A 532 -7.49 3.72 1.39
N PRO A 533 -8.77 3.30 1.48
CA PRO A 533 -9.87 4.16 1.89
C PRO A 533 -9.68 4.80 3.29
N PHE A 534 -9.12 4.09 4.26
CA PHE A 534 -8.87 4.66 5.59
C PHE A 534 -7.84 5.79 5.56
N CYS A 535 -6.84 5.73 4.69
CA CYS A 535 -5.91 6.84 4.50
C CYS A 535 -6.60 8.09 3.93
N LEU A 536 -7.61 7.93 3.06
CA LEU A 536 -8.41 9.05 2.56
C LEU A 536 -9.25 9.71 3.67
N LEU A 537 -9.66 8.95 4.70
CA LEU A 537 -10.35 9.49 5.89
C LEU A 537 -9.42 10.29 6.81
N ALA A 538 -8.11 10.22 6.62
CA ALA A 538 -7.14 10.98 7.41
C ALA A 538 -6.75 12.33 6.77
N VAL A 539 -7.27 12.65 5.57
CA VAL A 539 -7.09 13.94 4.89
C VAL A 539 -7.74 15.07 5.73
N PRO A 540 -7.20 16.30 5.83
CA PRO A 540 -7.81 17.39 6.59
C PRO A 540 -9.19 17.81 6.08
N GLU A 541 -10.01 18.32 7.00
CA GLU A 541 -11.40 18.74 6.81
C GLU A 541 -11.70 19.62 5.57
N PRO A 542 -10.90 20.65 5.21
CA PRO A 542 -11.22 21.48 4.04
C PRO A 542 -11.29 20.67 2.74
N TYR A 543 -10.38 19.71 2.56
CA TYR A 543 -10.38 18.83 1.40
C TYR A 543 -11.43 17.72 1.51
N GLN A 544 -11.71 17.23 2.73
CA GLN A 544 -12.75 16.23 2.94
C GLN A 544 -14.15 16.76 2.63
N THR A 545 -14.42 18.01 2.98
CA THR A 545 -15.72 18.67 2.83
C THR A 545 -15.96 19.09 1.39
N GLU A 546 -14.98 19.70 0.73
CA GLU A 546 -15.04 20.12 -0.68
C GLU A 546 -15.38 18.94 -1.61
N PHE A 547 -14.68 17.82 -1.45
CA PHE A 547 -14.83 16.65 -2.33
C PHE A 547 -15.69 15.53 -1.73
N LYS A 548 -16.30 15.73 -0.56
CA LYS A 548 -17.09 14.72 0.18
C LYS A 548 -16.35 13.37 0.34
N LEU A 549 -15.03 13.42 0.56
CA LEU A 549 -14.14 12.25 0.55
C LEU A 549 -14.53 11.22 1.61
N ASN A 550 -15.11 11.64 2.75
CA ASN A 550 -15.52 10.72 3.81
C ASN A 550 -16.63 9.76 3.36
N ILE A 551 -17.62 10.30 2.65
CA ILE A 551 -18.74 9.53 2.13
C ILE A 551 -18.26 8.62 0.99
N ILE A 552 -17.38 9.13 0.11
CA ILE A 552 -16.80 8.36 -0.99
C ILE A 552 -15.95 7.21 -0.47
N SER A 553 -15.06 7.48 0.49
CA SER A 553 -14.19 6.48 1.11
C SER A 553 -15.03 5.38 1.76
N LEU A 554 -15.99 5.74 2.61
CA LEU A 554 -16.84 4.76 3.30
C LEU A 554 -17.69 3.94 2.31
N ARG A 555 -18.25 4.57 1.28
CA ARG A 555 -19.00 3.86 0.22
C ARG A 555 -18.09 2.94 -0.59
N SER A 556 -16.89 3.38 -0.94
CA SER A 556 -15.90 2.56 -1.68
C SER A 556 -15.45 1.36 -0.87
N LEU A 557 -15.27 1.51 0.45
CA LEU A 557 -14.91 0.44 1.37
C LEU A 557 -16.01 -0.62 1.46
N ILE A 558 -17.25 -0.20 1.72
CA ILE A 558 -18.40 -1.11 1.77
C ILE A 558 -18.53 -1.86 0.45
N PHE A 559 -18.49 -1.12 -0.65
CA PHE A 559 -18.64 -1.66 -1.99
C PHE A 559 -17.54 -2.67 -2.34
N PHE A 560 -16.28 -2.36 -1.99
CA PHE A 560 -15.15 -3.28 -2.13
C PHE A 560 -15.37 -4.58 -1.36
N ILE A 561 -15.71 -4.48 -0.08
CA ILE A 561 -15.93 -5.65 0.77
C ILE A 561 -17.09 -6.50 0.23
N SER A 562 -18.18 -5.87 -0.23
CA SER A 562 -19.31 -6.56 -0.84
C SER A 562 -18.91 -7.30 -2.11
N ILE A 563 -18.14 -6.69 -3.01
CA ILE A 563 -17.63 -7.36 -4.22
C ILE A 563 -16.69 -8.50 -3.85
N ARG A 564 -15.82 -8.31 -2.86
CA ARG A 564 -14.87 -9.35 -2.45
C ARG A 564 -15.59 -10.55 -1.85
N ALA A 565 -16.62 -10.32 -1.06
CA ALA A 565 -17.52 -11.37 -0.56
C ALA A 565 -18.21 -12.10 -1.72
N LEU A 566 -18.67 -11.38 -2.74
CA LEU A 566 -19.37 -11.93 -3.89
C LEU A 566 -18.49 -12.85 -4.75
N THR A 567 -17.26 -12.40 -4.98
CA THR A 567 -16.39 -12.93 -6.02
C THR A 567 -15.76 -14.26 -5.62
N ARG A 568 -15.54 -14.53 -4.32
CA ARG A 568 -14.95 -15.80 -3.86
C ARG A 568 -15.78 -17.06 -4.17
N ARG A 569 -17.08 -16.94 -4.46
CA ARG A 569 -17.99 -18.09 -4.64
C ARG A 569 -18.59 -18.19 -6.05
N TYR A 570 -18.69 -17.07 -6.75
CA TYR A 570 -19.29 -16.99 -8.08
C TYR A 570 -18.29 -16.47 -9.11
N HIS A 571 -17.52 -17.39 -9.70
CA HIS A 571 -16.51 -17.15 -10.73
C HIS A 571 -17.02 -16.24 -11.88
N GLY A 572 -18.21 -16.53 -12.41
CA GLY A 572 -18.84 -15.71 -13.46
C GLY A 572 -19.37 -14.34 -13.02
N ALA A 573 -19.57 -14.08 -11.73
CA ALA A 573 -20.04 -12.78 -11.25
C ALA A 573 -18.95 -11.70 -11.39
N PHE A 574 -17.69 -12.08 -11.23
CA PHE A 574 -16.55 -11.17 -11.33
C PHE A 574 -16.47 -10.49 -12.71
N ARG A 575 -16.55 -11.27 -13.79
CA ARG A 575 -16.53 -10.74 -15.16
C ARG A 575 -17.73 -9.82 -15.45
N ARG A 576 -18.91 -10.13 -14.90
CA ARG A 576 -20.09 -9.28 -15.03
C ARG A 576 -19.89 -7.93 -14.35
N VAL A 577 -19.35 -7.92 -13.12
CA VAL A 577 -19.00 -6.67 -12.41
C VAL A 577 -18.01 -5.85 -13.23
N MET A 578 -16.95 -6.48 -13.75
CA MET A 578 -15.96 -5.80 -14.61
C MET A 578 -16.60 -5.19 -15.86
N PHE A 579 -17.47 -5.93 -16.53
CA PHE A 579 -18.18 -5.45 -17.70
C PHE A 579 -19.11 -4.27 -17.39
N MET A 580 -19.85 -4.33 -16.27
CA MET A 580 -20.70 -3.22 -15.81
C MET A 580 -19.86 -1.99 -15.45
N CYS A 581 -18.71 -2.16 -14.80
CA CYS A 581 -17.78 -1.07 -14.52
C CYS A 581 -17.25 -0.45 -15.82
N ALA A 582 -16.88 -1.26 -16.82
CA ALA A 582 -16.42 -0.76 -18.12
C ALA A 582 -17.48 0.09 -18.81
N ILE A 583 -18.73 -0.37 -18.84
CA ILE A 583 -19.86 0.39 -19.41
C ILE A 583 -20.04 1.72 -18.65
N GLY A 584 -20.07 1.67 -17.31
CA GLY A 584 -20.23 2.86 -16.48
C GLY A 584 -19.13 3.89 -16.72
N LEU A 585 -17.87 3.45 -16.77
CA LEU A 585 -16.71 4.33 -16.95
C LEU A 585 -16.69 4.91 -18.37
N GLY A 586 -16.99 4.10 -19.38
CA GLY A 586 -17.14 4.56 -20.75
C GLY A 586 -18.22 5.62 -20.90
N TYR A 587 -19.38 5.42 -20.25
CA TYR A 587 -20.45 6.42 -20.24
C TYR A 587 -20.00 7.73 -19.60
N VAL A 588 -19.42 7.68 -18.39
CA VAL A 588 -18.94 8.89 -17.69
C VAL A 588 -17.90 9.64 -18.54
N PHE A 589 -16.98 8.94 -19.20
CA PHE A 589 -16.02 9.54 -20.11
C PHE A 589 -16.70 10.25 -21.29
N LEU A 590 -17.62 9.58 -21.98
CA LEU A 590 -18.33 10.13 -23.14
C LEU A 590 -19.16 11.37 -22.77
N VAL A 591 -19.87 11.33 -21.64
CA VAL A 591 -20.69 12.47 -21.20
C VAL A 591 -19.82 13.66 -20.77
N SER A 592 -18.74 13.42 -20.01
CA SER A 592 -17.86 14.49 -19.53
C SER A 592 -16.99 15.14 -20.60
N ILE A 593 -16.43 14.34 -21.51
CA ILE A 593 -15.42 14.81 -22.48
C ILE A 593 -16.03 15.03 -23.85
N CYS A 594 -16.82 14.07 -24.35
CA CYS A 594 -17.42 14.18 -25.68
C CYS A 594 -18.71 15.00 -25.68
N GLY A 595 -19.19 15.43 -24.51
CA GLY A 595 -20.44 16.20 -24.38
C GLY A 595 -21.67 15.42 -24.85
N LEU A 596 -21.60 14.08 -24.85
CA LEU A 596 -22.72 13.21 -25.24
C LEU A 596 -23.87 13.42 -24.27
N ARG A 597 -25.02 13.91 -24.77
CA ARG A 597 -26.22 14.16 -23.98
C ARG A 597 -27.33 13.23 -24.42
N ILE A 598 -27.98 12.56 -23.47
CA ILE A 598 -29.31 11.99 -23.70
C ILE A 598 -30.29 13.15 -23.61
N LEU A 599 -30.70 13.68 -24.76
CA LEU A 599 -31.82 14.61 -24.84
C LEU A 599 -33.09 13.76 -24.68
N TYR A 600 -33.81 13.98 -23.58
CA TYR A 600 -35.16 13.46 -23.38
C TYR A 600 -36.18 14.46 -23.92
#